data_AF-A0A2T6N8Q6-F1
#
_entry.id   AF-A0A2T6N8Q6-F1
#
_cell.length_a   1.000
_cell.length_b   1.000
_cell.length_c   1.000
_cell.angle_alpha   90.00
_cell.angle_beta   90.00
_cell.angle_gamma   90.00
#
_symmetry.space_group_name_H-M   'P 1'
#
loop_
_entity.id
_entity.type
_entity.pdbx_description
1 polymer ?
#
loop_
_entity_poly.entity_id
_entity_poly.type
_entity_poly.pdbx_seq_one_letter_code
_entity_poly.pdbx_strand_id
1 'polypeptide(L)' 'MKAPMIYNLLDLNGPHNSMAEINGKWVPARPLGFFSIWHRFECAWLAFTGQVDLVRWPEGQ' A
#
# COMPACT_ATOMS: atom_id res chain seq x y z
N MET A 1 9.32 8.44 -8.20
CA MET A 1 9.68 8.21 -6.78
C MET A 1 9.51 6.74 -6.48
N LYS A 2 10.47 6.19 -5.74
CA LYS A 2 10.55 4.79 -5.33
C LYS A 2 9.77 4.63 -4.03
N ALA A 3 8.52 4.20 -4.06
CA ALA A 3 7.73 4.01 -2.83
C ALA A 3 7.63 2.50 -2.52
N PRO A 4 8.31 1.97 -1.49
CA PRO A 4 8.03 0.62 -1.01
C PRO A 4 6.57 0.55 -0.52
N MET A 5 5.93 -0.62 -0.52
CA MET A 5 4.60 -0.81 0.09
C MET A 5 4.63 -0.79 1.63
N ILE A 6 5.63 -0.13 2.21
CA ILE A 6 5.84 -0.02 3.64
C ILE A 6 5.70 1.46 3.97
N TYR A 7 4.69 1.77 4.77
CA TYR A 7 4.32 3.13 5.16
C TYR A 7 4.39 3.23 6.68
N ASN A 8 4.80 4.38 7.18
CA ASN A 8 4.50 4.71 8.57
C ASN A 8 3.05 5.24 8.66
N LEU A 9 2.52 5.35 9.89
CA LEU A 9 1.15 5.82 10.12
C LEU A 9 0.91 7.25 9.61
N LEU A 10 1.93 8.12 9.62
CA LEU A 10 1.80 9.49 9.13
C LEU A 10 1.67 9.53 7.61
N ASP A 11 2.36 8.64 6.89
CA ASP A 11 2.25 8.53 5.44
C ASP A 11 0.85 8.08 5.01
N LEU A 12 0.18 7.25 5.83
CA LEU A 12 -1.20 6.82 5.62
C LEU A 12 -2.23 7.92 5.92
N ASN A 13 -1.92 8.82 6.85
CA ASN A 13 -2.82 9.91 7.26
C ASN A 13 -2.65 11.19 6.42
N GLY A 14 -1.66 11.23 5.52
CA GLY A 14 -1.40 12.37 4.65
C GLY A 14 -2.48 12.56 3.57
N PRO A 15 -2.55 13.75 2.94
CA PRO A 15 -3.47 13.99 1.84
C PRO A 15 -3.16 13.06 0.66
N HIS A 16 -4.09 12.16 0.34
CA HIS A 16 -4.01 11.32 -0.85
C HIS A 16 -4.35 12.15 -2.09
N ASN A 17 -3.33 12.69 -2.75
CA ASN A 17 -3.50 13.52 -3.96
C ASN A 17 -3.92 12.70 -5.20
N SER A 18 -3.98 11.37 -5.11
CA SER A 18 -4.29 10.47 -6.20
C SER A 18 -5.49 9.60 -5.85
N MET A 19 -6.54 9.68 -6.67
CA MET A 19 -7.78 8.94 -6.53
C MET A 19 -7.96 7.98 -7.71
N ALA A 20 -8.65 6.87 -7.49
CA ALA A 20 -9.08 5.94 -8.52
C ALA A 20 -10.60 5.78 -8.44
N GLU A 21 -11.26 5.73 -9.60
CA GLU A 21 -12.67 5.36 -9.68
C GLU A 21 -12.79 3.84 -9.74
N ILE A 22 -13.39 3.24 -8.70
CA ILE A 22 -13.61 1.81 -8.60
C ILE A 22 -15.07 1.61 -8.19
N ASN A 23 -15.80 0.75 -8.91
CA ASN A 23 -17.23 0.49 -8.66
C ASN A 23 -18.11 1.76 -8.62
N GLY A 24 -17.78 2.78 -9.42
CA GLY A 24 -18.50 4.06 -9.45
C GLY A 24 -18.23 4.96 -8.24
N LYS A 25 -17.19 4.68 -7.45
CA LYS A 25 -16.77 5.47 -6.29
C LYS A 25 -15.32 5.92 -6.43
N TRP A 26 -15.08 7.20 -6.18
CA TRP A 26 -13.73 7.73 -6.06
C TRP A 26 -13.12 7.35 -4.71
N VAL A 27 -12.04 6.60 -4.73
CA VAL A 27 -11.29 6.15 -3.55
C VAL A 27 -9.81 6.50 -3.69
N PRO A 28 -9.04 6.62 -2.59
CA PRO A 28 -7.60 6.78 -2.67
C PRO A 28 -6.98 5.66 -3.52
N ALA A 29 -6.13 6.05 -4.48
CA ALA A 29 -5.42 5.10 -5.30
C ALA A 29 -4.33 4.40 -4.46
N ARG A 30 -4.24 3.07 -4.55
CA ARG A 30 -3.13 2.36 -3.94
C ARG A 30 -1.81 2.73 -4.62
N PRO A 31 -0.74 2.92 -3.84
CA PRO A 31 0.58 3.11 -4.43
C PRO A 31 1.05 1.82 -5.11
N LEU A 32 1.58 1.94 -6.32
CA LEU A 32 2.22 0.82 -7.02
C LEU A 32 3.68 0.73 -6.57
N GLY A 33 3.98 -0.25 -5.71
CA GLY A 33 5.34 -0.54 -5.27
C GLY A 33 6.25 -1.11 -6.36
N PHE A 34 7.51 -1.42 -6.01
CA PHE A 34 8.41 -2.11 -6.93
C PHE A 34 7.91 -3.53 -7.23
N PHE A 35 7.67 -3.82 -8.52
CA PHE A 35 7.26 -5.14 -9.03
C PHE A 35 8.36 -6.21 -8.99
N SER A 36 9.29 -6.14 -8.04
CA SER A 36 10.26 -7.22 -7.83
C SER A 36 9.62 -8.35 -7.02
N ILE A 37 9.72 -9.58 -7.51
CA ILE A 37 9.28 -10.78 -6.78
C ILE A 37 9.94 -10.85 -5.39
N TRP A 38 11.20 -10.44 -5.27
CA TRP A 38 11.95 -10.44 -4.02
C TRP A 38 11.38 -9.47 -3.00
N HIS A 39 10.95 -8.30 -3.45
CA HIS A 39 10.37 -7.30 -2.57
C HIS A 39 9.01 -7.75 -2.00
N ARG A 40 8.26 -8.57 -2.75
CA ARG A 40 7.03 -9.19 -2.25
C ARG A 40 7.30 -10.17 -1.11
N PHE A 41 8.34 -10.98 -1.24
CA PHE A 41 8.76 -11.91 -0.19
C PHE A 41 9.26 -11.17 1.05
N GLU A 42 10.05 -10.10 0.88
CA GLU A 42 10.50 -9.25 1.98
C GLU A 42 9.31 -8.65 2.74
N CYS A 43 8.34 -8.05 2.04
CA CYS A 43 7.14 -7.51 2.68
C CYS A 43 6.33 -8.58 3.42
N ALA A 44 6.15 -9.76 2.81
CA ALA A 44 5.47 -10.88 3.44
C ALA A 44 6.21 -11.37 4.70
N TRP A 45 7.54 -11.39 4.67
CA TRP A 45 8.37 -11.78 5.81
C TRP A 45 8.28 -10.78 6.97
N LEU A 46 8.27 -9.48 6.67
CA LEU A 46 8.08 -8.44 7.69
C LEU A 46 6.72 -8.58 8.37
N ALA A 47 5.66 -8.81 7.60
CA ALA A 47 4.31 -9.05 8.16
C ALA A 47 4.27 -10.34 8.99
N PHE A 48 4.87 -11.42 8.48
CA PHE A 48 4.95 -12.69 9.19
C PHE A 48 5.72 -12.60 10.53
N THR A 49 6.80 -11.83 10.56
CA THR A 49 7.60 -11.61 11.77
C THR A 49 7.01 -10.57 12.73
N GLY A 50 5.87 -9.95 12.39
CA GLY A 50 5.19 -8.95 13.23
C GLY A 50 5.88 -7.59 13.26
N GLN A 51 6.73 -7.28 12.28
CA GLN A 51 7.41 -5.99 12.19
C GLN A 51 6.53 -4.91 11.53
N VAL A 52 5.52 -5.31 10.76
CA VAL A 52 4.57 -4.42 10.09
C VAL A 52 3.15 -5.00 10.12
N ASP A 53 2.15 -4.12 10.05
CA ASP A 53 0.74 -4.50 9.92
C ASP A 53 0.30 -4.55 8.46
N LEU A 54 -0.57 -5.51 8.15
CA LEU A 54 -1.21 -5.60 6.84
C LEU A 54 -2.45 -4.71 6.80
N VAL A 55 -2.52 -3.86 5.79
CA VAL A 55 -3.65 -2.97 5.52
C VAL A 55 -4.29 -3.35 4.19
N ARG A 56 -5.62 -3.33 4.15
CA ARG A 56 -6.39 -3.53 2.91
C ARG A 56 -6.76 -2.17 2.35
N TRP A 57 -6.48 -1.95 1.07
CA TRP A 57 -6.95 -0.74 0.42
C TRP A 57 -8.45 -0.83 0.12
N PRO A 58 -9.14 0.32 0.02
CA PRO A 58 -10.56 0.36 -0.32
C PRO A 58 -10.87 -0.31 -1.64
N GLU A 59 -12.07 -0.89 -1.74
CA GLU A 59 -12.60 -1.50 -2.96
C GLU A 59 -11.76 -2.67 -3.51
N GLY A 60 -10.96 -3.32 -2.66
CA GLY A 60 -10.22 -4.53 -3.03
C GLY A 60 -9.00 -4.30 -3.91
N GLN A 61 -8.43 -3.09 -3.88
CA GLN A 61 -7.15 -2.80 -4.51
C GLN A 61 -6.00 -3.54 -3.84
#